data_AF-A0A7E4ZZK3-F1
#
_entry.id   AF-A0A7E4ZZK3-F1
#
_cell.length_a   1.000
_cell.length_b   1.000
_cell.length_c   1.000
_cell.angle_alpha   90.00
_cell.angle_beta   90.00
_cell.angle_gamma   90.00
#
_symmetry.space_group_name_H-M   'P 1'
#
loop_
_entity.id
_entity.type
_entity.pdbx_description
1 polymer ?
#
loop_
_entity_poly.entity_id
_entity_poly.type
_entity_poly.pdbx_seq_one_letter_code
_entity_poly.pdbx_strand_id
1 'polypeptide(L)'
;MRVLASAVPATSTQVRHRATYHQQTNTWVPRVIRRFFLRYPRAPLYGVLGICVAGMGIPYARFTYNYITMSKEEFSIYRDNYNAVVRERQIHGNNLYIPFMNTNKAEEPRFPTLTDSDKQLEATTAK
;
A
#
# COMPACT_ATOMS: atom_id res chain seq x y z
N MET A 1 43.14 -80.65 4.45
CA MET A 1 41.77 -80.17 4.13
C MET A 1 41.68 -78.71 4.55
N ARG A 2 41.61 -77.77 3.60
CA ARG A 2 41.39 -76.33 3.87
C ARG A 2 40.02 -75.98 3.30
N VAL A 3 39.08 -75.69 4.18
CA VAL A 3 37.74 -75.22 3.81
C VAL A 3 37.88 -73.74 3.47
N LEU A 4 37.76 -73.40 2.19
CA LEU A 4 37.70 -72.02 1.73
C LEU A 4 36.33 -71.46 2.14
N ALA A 5 36.34 -70.53 3.09
CA ALA A 5 35.15 -69.80 3.51
C ALA A 5 34.55 -69.08 2.29
N SER A 6 33.31 -69.43 1.96
CA SER A 6 32.51 -68.76 0.93
C SER A 6 32.32 -67.30 1.32
N ALA A 7 32.83 -66.38 0.50
CA ALA A 7 32.61 -64.95 0.67
C ALA A 7 31.10 -64.64 0.58
N VAL A 8 30.54 -64.14 1.68
CA VAL A 8 29.18 -63.61 1.74
C VAL A 8 29.09 -62.40 0.79
N PRO A 9 28.11 -62.32 -0.12
CA PRO A 9 27.97 -61.14 -0.95
C PRO A 9 27.64 -59.95 -0.05
N ALA A 10 28.46 -58.91 -0.12
CA ALA A 10 28.22 -57.65 0.56
C ALA A 10 26.87 -57.10 0.08
N THR A 11 25.83 -57.20 0.91
CA THR A 11 24.56 -56.51 0.71
C THR A 11 24.86 -55.02 0.65
N SER A 12 24.84 -54.44 -0.56
CA SER A 12 24.91 -53.01 -0.74
C SER A 12 23.61 -52.43 -0.19
N THR A 13 23.65 -51.93 1.03
CA THR A 13 22.59 -51.10 1.56
C THR A 13 22.61 -49.81 0.73
N GLN A 14 21.77 -49.77 -0.30
CA GLN A 14 21.52 -48.55 -1.05
C GLN A 14 20.82 -47.59 -0.10
N VAL A 15 21.60 -46.78 0.62
CA VAL A 15 21.10 -45.66 1.40
C VAL A 15 20.38 -44.77 0.40
N ARG A 16 19.05 -44.85 0.39
CA ARG A 16 18.22 -43.92 -0.35
C ARG A 16 18.45 -42.56 0.29
N HIS A 17 19.44 -41.82 -0.19
CA HIS A 17 19.49 -40.38 -0.05
C HIS A 17 18.26 -39.85 -0.78
N ARG A 18 17.12 -39.88 -0.08
CA ARG A 18 15.93 -39.15 -0.49
C ARG A 18 16.42 -37.72 -0.60
N ALA A 19 16.54 -37.22 -1.82
CA ALA A 19 17.07 -35.90 -2.07
C ALA A 19 16.27 -34.92 -1.20
N THR A 20 16.90 -34.46 -0.12
CA THR A 20 16.34 -33.48 0.78
C THR A 20 16.44 -32.14 0.07
N TYR A 21 15.67 -31.96 -1.00
CA TYR A 21 15.42 -30.66 -1.66
C TYR A 21 14.72 -29.66 -0.71
N HIS A 22 14.45 -30.08 0.52
CA HIS A 22 13.94 -29.27 1.60
C HIS A 22 14.84 -29.38 2.83
N GLN A 23 16.14 -29.17 2.68
CA GLN A 23 16.92 -28.70 3.82
C GLN A 23 16.34 -27.33 4.20
N GLN A 24 15.66 -27.28 5.35
CA GLN A 24 15.20 -26.02 5.92
C GLN A 24 16.43 -25.26 6.42
N THR A 25 17.03 -24.48 5.51
CA THR A 25 17.88 -23.37 5.93
C THR A 25 17.02 -22.44 6.77
N ASN A 26 17.60 -21.93 7.86
CA ASN A 26 17.00 -20.97 8.77
C ASN A 26 16.62 -19.69 8.00
N THR A 27 15.48 -19.74 7.32
CA THR A 27 15.04 -18.68 6.42
C THR A 27 14.14 -17.76 7.21
N TRP A 28 14.42 -16.47 7.16
CA TRP A 28 13.70 -15.40 7.87
C TRP A 28 12.18 -15.39 7.62
N VAL A 29 11.71 -16.00 6.53
CA VAL A 29 10.29 -16.04 6.17
C VAL A 29 9.55 -17.15 6.94
N PRO A 30 8.52 -16.82 7.74
CA PRO A 30 7.69 -17.80 8.45
C PRO A 30 7.14 -18.89 7.54
N ARG A 31 7.12 -20.14 8.02
CA ARG A 31 6.67 -21.32 7.26
C ARG A 31 5.27 -21.17 6.66
N VAL A 32 4.37 -20.45 7.35
CA VAL A 32 2.99 -20.21 6.90
C VAL A 32 2.96 -19.31 5.66
N ILE A 33 3.72 -18.22 5.68
CA ILE A 33 3.79 -17.25 4.58
C ILE A 33 4.39 -17.92 3.34
N ARG A 34 5.48 -18.68 3.51
CA ARG A 34 6.07 -19.46 2.41
C ARG A 34 5.09 -20.46 1.81
N ARG A 35 4.35 -21.21 2.64
CA ARG A 35 3.32 -22.16 2.16
C ARG A 35 2.18 -21.45 1.43
N PHE A 36 1.79 -20.28 1.91
CA PHE A 36 0.74 -19.47 1.28
C PHE A 36 1.13 -19.02 -0.13
N PHE A 37 2.32 -18.45 -0.32
CA PHE A 37 2.79 -18.04 -1.63
C PHE A 37 3.06 -19.21 -2.60
N LEU A 38 3.51 -20.36 -2.08
CA LEU A 38 3.63 -21.57 -2.89
C LEU A 38 2.26 -22.13 -3.33
N ARG A 39 1.23 -22.00 -2.48
CA ARG A 39 -0.14 -22.43 -2.80
C ARG A 39 -0.85 -21.44 -3.74
N TYR A 40 -0.57 -20.15 -3.57
CA TYR A 40 -1.21 -19.05 -4.30
C TYR A 40 -0.16 -18.12 -4.92
N PRO A 41 0.43 -18.49 -6.07
CA PRO A 41 1.46 -17.69 -6.72
C PRO A 41 0.95 -16.32 -7.21
N ARG A 42 -0.37 -16.15 -7.35
CA ARG A 42 -1.02 -14.89 -7.75
C ARG A 42 -1.37 -13.96 -6.58
N ALA A 43 -1.18 -14.40 -5.33
CA ALA A 43 -1.45 -13.58 -4.15
C ALA A 43 -0.80 -12.18 -4.16
N PRO A 44 0.49 -11.99 -4.54
CA PRO A 44 1.07 -10.65 -4.56
C PRO A 44 0.43 -9.76 -5.61
N LEU A 45 -0.04 -10.31 -6.75
CA LEU A 45 -0.73 -9.55 -7.79
C LEU A 45 -2.06 -8.99 -7.26
N TYR A 46 -2.83 -9.78 -6.52
CA TYR A 46 -4.06 -9.29 -5.87
C TYR A 46 -3.77 -8.29 -4.76
N GLY A 47 -2.67 -8.46 -4.02
CA GLY A 47 -2.23 -7.49 -3.01
C GLY A 47 -1.92 -6.13 -3.63
N VAL A 48 -1.10 -6.11 -4.70
CA VAL A 48 -0.79 -4.87 -5.44
C VAL A 48 -2.04 -4.26 -6.04
N LEU A 49 -2.92 -5.06 -6.64
CA LEU A 49 -4.20 -4.59 -7.17
C LEU A 49 -5.04 -3.94 -6.06
N GLY A 50 -5.13 -4.55 -4.88
CA GLY A 50 -5.83 -3.99 -3.73
C GLY A 50 -5.24 -2.65 -3.29
N ILE A 51 -3.92 -2.52 -3.27
CA ILE A 51 -3.25 -1.25 -2.96
C ILE A 51 -3.55 -0.19 -4.02
N CYS A 52 -3.51 -0.53 -5.31
CA CYS A 52 -3.84 0.40 -6.39
C CYS A 52 -5.31 0.86 -6.31
N VAL A 53 -6.23 -0.07 -6.09
CA VAL A 53 -7.66 0.22 -5.95
C VAL A 53 -7.91 1.08 -4.72
N ALA A 54 -7.27 0.81 -3.58
CA ALA A 54 -7.38 1.65 -2.39
C ALA A 54 -6.80 3.06 -2.64
N GLY A 55 -5.65 3.15 -3.30
CA GLY A 55 -5.01 4.42 -3.64
C GLY A 55 -5.87 5.33 -4.52
N MET A 56 -6.64 4.76 -5.44
CA MET A 56 -7.61 5.50 -6.26
C MET A 56 -8.96 5.70 -5.55
N GLY A 57 -9.41 4.71 -4.79
CA GLY A 57 -10.72 4.70 -4.15
C GLY A 57 -10.85 5.66 -2.98
N ILE A 58 -9.81 5.78 -2.14
CA ILE A 58 -9.82 6.67 -0.96
C ILE A 58 -10.07 8.15 -1.32
N PRO A 59 -9.33 8.78 -2.26
CA PRO A 59 -9.56 10.19 -2.59
C PRO A 59 -10.93 10.40 -3.24
N TYR A 60 -11.40 9.44 -4.05
CA TYR A 60 -12.72 9.49 -4.67
C TYR A 60 -13.85 9.37 -3.63
N ALA A 61 -13.72 8.45 -2.68
CA ALA A 61 -14.67 8.27 -1.59
C ALA A 61 -14.75 9.53 -0.70
N ARG A 62 -13.60 10.15 -0.36
CA ARG A 62 -13.58 11.41 0.41
C ARG A 62 -14.26 12.55 -0.35
N PHE A 63 -14.02 12.67 -1.65
CA PHE A 63 -14.64 13.70 -2.48
C PHE A 63 -16.16 13.52 -2.59
N THR A 64 -16.61 12.29 -2.86
CA THR A 64 -18.04 11.96 -2.96
C THR A 64 -18.77 12.11 -1.62
N TYR A 65 -18.14 11.75 -0.51
CA TYR A 65 -18.68 12.00 0.82
C TYR A 65 -18.93 13.50 1.07
N ASN A 66 -17.98 14.36 0.72
CA ASN A 66 -18.13 15.81 0.87
C ASN A 66 -19.19 16.37 -0.07
N TYR A 67 -19.31 15.84 -1.29
CA TYR A 67 -20.36 16.25 -2.23
C TYR A 67 -21.77 15.95 -1.71
N ILE A 68 -21.95 14.84 -1.00
CA ILE A 68 -23.24 14.42 -0.46
C ILE A 68 -23.57 15.16 0.85
N THR A 69 -22.56 15.44 1.68
CA THR A 69 -22.78 15.97 3.03
C THR A 69 -22.81 17.51 3.11
N MET A 70 -22.18 18.22 2.18
CA MET A 70 -22.11 19.70 2.20
C MET A 70 -23.27 20.35 1.45
N SER A 71 -23.60 21.61 1.81
CA SER A 71 -24.49 22.43 1.02
C SER A 71 -23.85 22.84 -0.32
N LYS A 72 -24.65 23.27 -1.30
CA LYS A 72 -24.16 23.63 -2.65
C LYS A 72 -23.12 24.75 -2.62
N GLU A 73 -23.30 25.72 -1.72
CA GLU A 73 -22.41 26.88 -1.58
C GLU A 73 -21.07 26.48 -0.96
N GLU A 74 -21.12 25.71 0.14
CA GLU A 74 -19.92 25.17 0.80
C GLU A 74 -19.14 24.24 -0.13
N PHE A 75 -19.83 23.44 -0.95
CA PHE A 75 -19.18 22.57 -1.92
C PHE A 75 -18.49 23.36 -3.03
N SER A 76 -19.08 24.47 -3.49
CA SER A 76 -18.43 25.34 -4.48
C SER A 76 -17.12 25.90 -3.95
N ILE A 77 -17.12 26.42 -2.72
CA ILE A 77 -15.93 26.95 -2.05
C ILE A 77 -14.89 25.84 -1.85
N TYR A 78 -15.31 24.66 -1.38
CA TYR A 78 -14.45 23.50 -1.21
C TYR A 78 -13.78 23.09 -2.53
N ARG A 79 -14.54 23.03 -3.62
CA ARG A 79 -14.03 22.66 -4.95
C ARG A 79 -13.00 23.68 -5.46
N ASP A 80 -13.27 24.96 -5.29
CA ASP A 80 -12.38 26.02 -5.77
C ASP A 80 -11.06 26.03 -4.98
N ASN A 81 -11.13 25.83 -3.65
CA ASN A 81 -9.95 25.63 -2.80
C ASN A 81 -9.16 24.38 -3.19
N TYR A 82 -9.84 23.26 -3.45
CA TYR A 82 -9.20 22.03 -3.90
C TYR A 82 -8.45 22.23 -5.23
N ASN A 83 -9.07 22.91 -6.19
CA ASN A 83 -8.46 23.21 -7.49
C ASN A 83 -7.26 24.15 -7.36
N ALA A 84 -7.33 25.15 -6.48
CA ALA A 84 -6.19 26.03 -6.21
C ALA A 84 -4.99 25.23 -5.68
N VAL A 85 -5.20 24.34 -4.72
CA VAL A 85 -4.14 23.47 -4.17
C VAL A 85 -3.56 22.52 -5.24
N VAL A 86 -4.41 21.95 -6.11
CA VAL A 86 -3.94 21.10 -7.23
C VAL A 86 -3.10 21.90 -8.22
N ARG A 87 -3.51 23.14 -8.53
CA ARG A 87 -2.76 24.02 -9.41
C ARG A 87 -1.39 24.39 -8.83
N GLU A 88 -1.33 24.71 -7.55
CA GLU A 88 -0.05 24.95 -6.84
C GLU A 88 0.87 23.73 -6.89
N ARG A 89 0.31 22.52 -6.72
CA ARG A 89 1.05 21.25 -6.85
C ARG A 89 1.62 21.05 -8.26
N GLN A 90 0.84 21.36 -9.30
CA GLN A 90 1.25 21.19 -10.69
C GLN A 90 2.31 22.19 -11.12
N ILE A 91 2.18 23.47 -10.71
CA ILE A 91 3.07 24.55 -11.14
C ILE A 91 4.38 24.54 -10.35
N HIS A 92 4.28 24.43 -9.02
CA HIS A 92 5.42 24.65 -8.14
C HIS A 92 6.01 23.36 -7.56
N GLY A 93 5.34 22.21 -7.75
CA GLY A 93 5.76 20.97 -7.07
C GLY A 93 5.62 21.02 -5.54
N ASN A 94 4.96 22.04 -5.01
CA ASN A 94 4.68 22.19 -3.59
C ASN A 94 3.48 21.31 -3.20
N ASN A 95 3.41 20.86 -1.94
CA ASN A 95 2.28 20.03 -1.44
C ASN A 95 2.09 18.67 -2.13
N LEU A 96 3.15 18.08 -2.72
CA LEU A 96 3.10 16.69 -3.19
C LEU A 96 3.00 15.73 -2.00
N TYR A 97 2.20 14.67 -2.15
CA TYR A 97 2.04 13.62 -1.15
C TYR A 97 3.31 12.77 -0.97
N ILE A 98 4.19 12.75 -1.98
CA ILE A 98 5.43 11.98 -1.94
C ILE A 98 6.37 12.62 -0.91
N PRO A 99 6.73 11.90 0.17
CA PRO A 99 7.40 12.48 1.34
C PRO A 99 8.87 12.86 1.11
N PHE A 100 9.43 12.61 -0.07
CA PHE A 100 10.87 12.74 -0.35
C PHE A 100 11.28 14.06 -1.02
N MET A 101 10.34 14.89 -1.49
CA MET A 101 10.67 16.13 -2.21
C MET A 101 10.10 17.42 -1.58
N ASN A 102 9.34 17.33 -0.50
CA ASN A 102 8.56 18.47 -0.05
C ASN A 102 8.98 18.92 1.35
N THR A 103 9.66 20.07 1.43
CA THR A 103 9.97 20.78 2.68
C THR A 103 8.72 21.43 3.29
N ASN A 104 7.67 21.62 2.49
CA ASN A 104 6.40 22.19 2.91
C ASN A 104 5.43 21.06 3.27
N LYS A 105 5.01 20.98 4.54
CA LYS A 105 3.96 20.03 4.95
C LYS A 105 2.73 20.25 4.07
N ALA A 106 2.24 19.17 3.46
CA ALA A 106 1.05 19.24 2.62
C ALA A 106 -0.12 19.82 3.44
N GLU A 107 -0.50 21.07 3.16
CA GLU A 107 -1.71 21.63 3.77
C GLU A 107 -2.91 20.84 3.24
N GLU A 108 -3.64 20.20 4.14
CA GLU A 108 -4.96 19.69 3.79
C GLU A 108 -5.86 20.87 3.43
N PRO A 109 -6.73 20.74 2.41
CA PRO A 109 -7.71 21.77 2.13
C PRO A 109 -8.55 22.00 3.40
N ARG A 110 -8.38 23.18 4.02
CA ARG A 110 -9.10 23.53 5.24
C ARG A 110 -10.59 23.60 4.91
N PHE A 111 -11.38 22.91 5.72
CA PHE A 111 -12.82 23.07 5.70
C PHE A 111 -13.14 24.51 6.08
N PRO A 112 -14.03 25.21 5.35
CA PRO A 112 -14.55 26.47 5.87
C PRO A 112 -15.32 26.14 7.14
N THR A 113 -14.72 26.41 8.30
CA THR A 113 -15.47 26.47 9.55
C THR A 113 -16.35 27.71 9.47
N LEU A 114 -17.57 27.65 10.01
CA LEU A 114 -18.57 28.74 9.98
C LEU A 114 -18.01 30.13 10.36
N THR A 115 -16.89 30.16 11.10
CA THR A 115 -16.15 31.37 11.48
C THR A 115 -15.46 32.10 10.33
N ASP A 116 -15.17 31.44 9.20
CA ASP A 116 -14.45 32.03 8.07
C ASP A 116 -15.40 32.72 7.08
N SER A 117 -16.65 32.25 6.97
CA SER A 117 -17.72 32.94 6.24
C SER A 117 -18.09 34.28 6.87
N ASP A 118 -18.10 34.36 8.21
CA ASP A 118 -18.40 35.59 8.93
C ASP A 118 -17.30 36.65 8.72
N LYS A 119 -16.02 36.24 8.70
CA LYS A 119 -14.88 37.12 8.41
C LYS A 119 -14.86 37.65 6.96
N GLN A 120 -15.35 36.86 6.00
CA GLN A 120 -15.47 37.29 4.60
C GLN A 120 -16.60 38.31 4.41
N LEU A 121 -17.70 38.17 5.17
CA LEU A 121 -18.80 39.14 5.20
C LEU A 121 -18.38 40.45 5.87
N GLU A 122 -17.62 40.40 6.98
CA GLU A 122 -17.07 41.61 7.63
C GLU A 122 -16.06 42.34 6.74
N ALA A 123 -15.20 41.61 6.02
CA ALA A 123 -14.22 42.21 5.11
C ALA A 123 -14.84 42.87 3.86
N THR A 124 -16.06 42.47 3.49
CA THR A 124 -16.80 43.04 2.34
C THR A 124 -17.74 44.18 2.74
N THR A 125 -18.16 44.27 4.01
CA THR A 125 -18.95 45.40 4.54
C THR A 125 -18.09 46.55 5.10
N ALA A 126 -16.79 46.35 5.31
CA ALA A 126 -15.85 47.37 5.78
C ALA A 126 -15.19 48.21 4.67
N LYS A 127 -15.71 48.18 3.45
CA LYS A 127 -15.33 49.06 2.33
C LYS A 127 -16.49 49.94 1.93
#